data_AF-A0A916VXX2-F1
#
_entry.id   AF-A0A916VXX2-F1
#
_cell.length_a   1.000
_cell.length_b   1.000
_cell.length_c   1.000
_cell.angle_alpha   90.00
_cell.angle_beta   90.00
_cell.angle_gamma   90.00
#
_symmetry.space_group_name_H-M   'P 1'
#
loop_
_entity.id
_entity.type
_entity.pdbx_description
1 polymer ?
#
loop_
_entity_poly.entity_id
_entity_poly.type
_entity_poly.pdbx_seq_one_letter_code
_entity_poly.pdbx_strand_id
1 'polypeptide(L)'
;MSNLLTVSEAAKLLGVSTKTIRRWDTEGRIKSIRTEGGHRRFTITDLIGNKQDNSLTVAYARVSSHEQKDELERQKIVLQAYCAKQGWSFEVISDLGSGLNYRKKGLIKLIKLICSEQVERLVLTHKDRLLRFGSDLIFTLCEIFATEVVIINRSEDSTFEEVLAPDVIEIITAFSARLYGSRSSKNQQIVQQLKEVADQLK
;
A
#
# COMPACT_ATOMS: atom_id res chain seq x y z
N MET A 1 -21.27 34.34 -5.52
CA MET A 1 -20.73 34.35 -6.90
C MET A 1 -20.08 33.02 -7.16
N SER A 2 -20.60 32.23 -8.10
CA SER A 2 -20.07 30.92 -8.47
C SER A 2 -18.74 31.10 -9.22
N ASN A 3 -17.63 30.82 -8.53
CA ASN A 3 -16.30 30.95 -9.10
C ASN A 3 -16.05 29.75 -10.04
N LEU A 4 -16.27 29.96 -11.34
CA LEU A 4 -16.11 28.94 -12.37
C LEU A 4 -14.66 28.91 -12.86
N LEU A 5 -14.01 27.76 -12.72
CA LEU A 5 -12.61 27.56 -13.09
C LEU A 5 -12.47 27.19 -14.57
N THR A 6 -11.45 27.72 -15.22
CA THR A 6 -11.00 27.30 -16.54
C THR A 6 -10.36 25.91 -16.51
N VAL A 7 -10.18 25.27 -17.67
CA VAL A 7 -9.44 24.00 -17.78
C VAL A 7 -8.03 24.09 -17.20
N SER A 8 -7.35 25.23 -17.37
CA SER A 8 -5.97 25.43 -16.89
C SER A 8 -5.93 25.57 -15.37
N GLU A 9 -6.87 26.32 -14.81
CA GLU A 9 -7.00 26.46 -13.36
C GLU A 9 -7.43 25.16 -12.69
N ALA A 10 -8.36 24.42 -13.31
CA ALA A 10 -8.75 23.08 -12.87
C ALA A 10 -7.56 22.09 -12.88
N ALA A 11 -6.76 22.12 -13.95
CA ALA A 11 -5.54 21.32 -14.07
C ALA A 11 -4.52 21.66 -12.98
N LYS A 12 -4.32 22.95 -12.71
CA LYS A 12 -3.42 23.44 -11.65
C LYS A 12 -3.92 23.06 -10.25
N LEU A 13 -5.24 23.14 -10.02
CA LEU A 13 -5.88 22.76 -8.76
C LEU A 13 -5.70 21.27 -8.46
N LEU A 14 -5.84 20.42 -9.47
CA LEU A 14 -5.80 18.96 -9.34
C LEU A 14 -4.40 18.36 -9.58
N GLY A 15 -3.39 19.18 -9.86
CA GLY A 15 -2.01 18.72 -10.09
C GLY A 15 -1.84 17.85 -11.36
N VAL A 16 -2.74 17.95 -12.33
CA VAL A 16 -2.74 17.14 -13.55
C VAL A 16 -2.61 18.00 -14.82
N SER A 17 -2.37 17.36 -15.97
CA SER A 17 -2.32 18.08 -17.25
C SER A 17 -3.72 18.54 -17.71
N THR A 18 -3.79 19.63 -18.50
CA THR A 18 -5.04 20.07 -19.13
C THR A 18 -5.65 19.03 -20.07
N LYS A 19 -4.82 18.15 -20.66
CA LYS A 19 -5.25 17.01 -21.46
C LYS A 19 -5.99 15.98 -20.59
N THR A 20 -5.51 15.74 -19.38
CA THR A 20 -6.15 14.86 -18.38
C THR A 20 -7.53 15.37 -18.01
N ILE A 21 -7.67 16.68 -17.72
CA ILE A 21 -8.97 17.31 -17.42
C ILE A 21 -9.97 17.15 -18.57
N ARG A 22 -9.55 17.40 -19.81
CA ARG A 22 -10.43 17.22 -20.99
C ARG A 22 -10.85 15.77 -21.19
N ARG A 23 -9.93 14.83 -20.93
CA ARG A 23 -10.20 13.39 -20.99
C ARG A 23 -11.23 13.00 -19.94
N TRP A 24 -11.04 13.41 -18.69
CA TRP A 24 -11.96 13.12 -17.59
C TRP A 24 -13.36 13.70 -17.82
N ASP A 25 -13.48 14.89 -18.41
CA ASP A 25 -14.77 15.46 -18.82
C ASP A 25 -15.43 14.66 -19.95
N THR A 26 -14.63 14.14 -20.90
CA THR A 26 -15.15 13.31 -22.00
C THR A 26 -15.58 11.92 -21.53
N GLU A 27 -14.87 11.36 -20.54
CA GLU A 27 -15.18 10.08 -19.87
C GLU A 27 -16.31 10.21 -18.84
N GLY A 28 -16.79 11.43 -18.55
CA GLY A 28 -17.85 11.70 -17.58
C GLY A 28 -17.42 11.62 -16.11
N ARG A 29 -16.10 11.56 -15.82
CA ARG A 29 -15.52 11.53 -14.47
C ARG A 29 -15.64 12.86 -13.74
N ILE A 30 -15.59 13.97 -14.48
CA ILE A 30 -15.87 15.33 -13.98
C ILE A 30 -16.89 15.98 -14.91
N LYS A 31 -17.72 16.88 -14.38
CA LYS A 31 -18.73 17.60 -15.19
C LYS A 31 -18.27 19.02 -15.48
N SER A 32 -18.27 19.40 -16.75
CA SER A 32 -18.10 20.79 -17.16
C SER A 32 -19.40 21.45 -17.57
N ILE A 33 -19.48 22.75 -17.29
CA ILE A 33 -20.45 23.67 -17.88
C ILE A 33 -19.79 24.29 -19.11
N ARG A 34 -20.55 24.44 -20.19
CA ARG A 34 -20.06 25.13 -21.40
C ARG A 34 -20.54 26.56 -21.42
N THR A 35 -19.64 27.50 -21.73
CA THR A 35 -20.01 28.89 -22.03
C THR A 35 -20.62 28.98 -23.43
N GLU A 36 -21.23 30.13 -23.75
CA GLU A 36 -21.75 30.39 -25.11
C GLU A 36 -20.67 30.23 -26.20
N GLY A 37 -19.41 30.55 -25.88
CA GLY A 37 -18.25 30.32 -26.76
C GLY A 37 -17.72 28.88 -26.80
N GLY A 38 -18.43 27.92 -26.19
CA GLY A 38 -18.05 26.50 -26.18
C GLY A 38 -16.88 26.13 -25.26
N HIS A 39 -16.41 27.06 -24.41
CA HIS A 39 -15.34 26.78 -23.48
C HIS A 39 -15.84 26.02 -22.26
N ARG A 40 -15.06 25.02 -21.81
CA ARG A 40 -15.32 24.28 -20.58
C ARG A 40 -15.03 25.15 -19.36
N ARG A 41 -15.95 25.12 -18.41
CA ARG A 41 -15.87 25.74 -17.10
C ARG A 41 -16.27 24.71 -16.06
N PHE A 42 -15.57 24.69 -14.93
CA PHE A 42 -15.82 23.73 -13.88
C PHE A 42 -16.14 24.45 -12.57
N THR A 43 -17.13 23.96 -11.84
CA THR A 43 -17.28 24.36 -10.44
C THR A 43 -16.26 23.60 -9.60
N ILE A 44 -15.84 24.18 -8.48
CA ILE A 44 -14.98 23.48 -7.52
C ILE A 44 -15.65 22.17 -7.07
N THR A 45 -16.96 22.19 -6.85
CA THR A 45 -17.76 21.02 -6.49
C THR A 45 -17.77 19.93 -7.55
N ASP A 46 -17.69 20.25 -8.84
CA ASP A 46 -17.62 19.26 -9.92
C ASP A 46 -16.19 18.73 -10.17
N LEU A 47 -15.16 19.53 -9.89
CA LEU A 47 -13.75 19.12 -9.99
C LEU A 47 -13.35 18.18 -8.86
N ILE A 48 -13.84 18.49 -7.67
CA ILE A 48 -13.77 17.63 -6.49
C ILE A 48 -14.98 16.67 -6.51
N GLY A 49 -15.69 16.57 -7.65
CA GLY A 49 -16.95 15.86 -7.87
C GLY A 49 -17.08 14.70 -6.92
N ASN A 50 -18.10 14.76 -6.04
CA ASN A 50 -18.40 13.82 -4.95
C ASN A 50 -17.46 12.63 -5.06
N LYS A 51 -16.33 12.66 -4.32
CA LYS A 51 -15.50 11.49 -4.04
C LYS A 51 -16.47 10.32 -4.08
N GLN A 52 -16.34 9.45 -5.07
CA GLN A 52 -17.32 8.40 -5.31
C GLN A 52 -17.19 7.43 -4.14
N ASP A 53 -17.79 7.77 -2.99
CA ASP A 53 -17.39 7.35 -1.65
C ASP A 53 -16.02 6.66 -1.63
N ASN A 54 -14.94 7.41 -1.92
CA ASN A 54 -13.59 6.99 -1.57
C ASN A 54 -13.50 7.11 -0.05
N SER A 55 -14.24 6.22 0.62
CA SER A 55 -14.33 6.02 2.06
C SER A 55 -13.65 4.71 2.45
N LEU A 56 -13.27 3.89 1.47
CA LEU A 56 -12.63 2.61 1.73
C LEU A 56 -11.21 2.85 2.23
N THR A 57 -11.06 2.67 3.53
CA THR A 57 -9.78 2.52 4.18
C THR A 57 -9.35 1.05 4.10
N VAL A 58 -8.17 0.78 3.57
CA VAL A 58 -7.61 -0.58 3.59
C VAL A 58 -6.62 -0.70 4.73
N ALA A 59 -6.91 -1.57 5.68
CA ALA A 59 -5.98 -1.99 6.72
C ALA A 59 -5.21 -3.22 6.22
N TYR A 60 -3.89 -3.15 6.13
CA TYR A 60 -3.08 -4.26 5.60
C TYR A 60 -2.18 -4.87 6.69
N ALA A 61 -2.27 -6.20 6.84
CA ALA A 61 -1.50 -7.00 7.80
C ALA A 61 -0.70 -8.12 7.11
N ARG A 62 0.47 -8.47 7.66
CA ARG A 62 1.30 -9.55 7.13
C ARG A 62 2.16 -10.19 8.19
N VAL A 63 2.29 -11.51 8.09
CA VAL A 63 3.30 -12.30 8.81
C VAL A 63 4.08 -13.20 7.84
N SER A 64 5.29 -13.58 8.22
CA SER A 64 6.20 -14.32 7.33
C SER A 64 5.95 -15.82 7.35
N SER A 65 5.54 -16.40 8.48
CA SER A 65 5.27 -17.84 8.63
C SER A 65 3.87 -18.15 9.15
N HIS A 66 3.39 -19.38 8.90
CA HIS A 66 2.11 -19.86 9.44
C HIS A 66 2.11 -20.00 10.96
N GLU A 67 3.29 -20.19 11.57
CA GLU A 67 3.47 -20.26 13.02
C GLU A 67 3.18 -18.90 13.69
N GLN A 68 3.25 -17.81 12.92
CA GLN A 68 2.93 -16.45 13.39
C GLN A 68 1.46 -16.08 13.17
N LYS A 69 0.55 -17.06 13.10
CA LYS A 69 -0.88 -16.79 12.85
C LYS A 69 -1.53 -15.95 13.95
N ASP A 70 -1.18 -16.21 15.21
CA ASP A 70 -1.72 -15.45 16.34
C ASP A 70 -1.27 -13.99 16.30
N GLU A 71 -0.02 -13.76 15.85
CA GLU A 71 0.51 -12.43 15.61
C GLU A 71 -0.23 -11.70 14.47
N LEU A 72 -0.59 -12.42 13.40
CA LEU A 72 -1.40 -11.85 12.33
C LEU A 72 -2.78 -11.41 12.84
N GLU A 73 -3.43 -12.21 13.69
CA GLU A 73 -4.72 -11.85 14.27
C GLU A 73 -4.61 -10.65 15.22
N ARG A 74 -3.56 -10.57 16.04
CA ARG A 74 -3.27 -9.38 16.86
C ARG A 74 -3.13 -8.13 15.99
N GLN A 75 -2.37 -8.20 14.90
CA GLN A 75 -2.22 -7.07 13.97
C GLN A 75 -3.55 -6.62 13.37
N LYS A 76 -4.40 -7.57 12.96
CA LYS A 76 -5.74 -7.25 12.45
C LYS A 76 -6.56 -6.52 13.49
N ILE A 77 -6.62 -7.02 14.73
CA ILE A 77 -7.37 -6.39 15.82
C ILE A 77 -6.89 -4.95 16.05
N VAL A 78 -5.57 -4.72 16.08
CA VAL A 78 -5.00 -3.38 16.26
C VAL A 78 -5.42 -2.43 15.14
N LEU A 79 -5.30 -2.88 13.88
CA LEU A 79 -5.69 -2.08 12.72
C LEU A 79 -7.20 -1.78 12.73
N GLN A 80 -8.03 -2.78 13.02
CA GLN A 80 -9.48 -2.65 13.10
C GLN A 80 -9.88 -1.66 14.20
N ALA A 81 -9.31 -1.80 15.39
CA ALA A 81 -9.59 -0.91 16.51
C ALA A 81 -9.19 0.54 16.18
N TYR A 82 -8.06 0.74 15.51
CA TYR A 82 -7.62 2.06 15.06
C TYR A 82 -8.60 2.66 14.04
N CYS A 83 -8.93 1.93 12.97
CA CYS A 83 -9.84 2.41 11.93
C CYS A 83 -11.25 2.69 12.50
N ALA A 84 -11.76 1.80 13.36
CA ALA A 84 -13.05 1.97 14.03
C ALA A 84 -13.07 3.20 14.93
N LYS A 85 -11.99 3.46 15.69
CA LYS A 85 -11.86 4.64 16.54
C LYS A 85 -11.89 5.95 15.74
N GLN A 86 -11.37 5.94 14.52
CA GLN A 86 -11.41 7.09 13.61
C GLN A 86 -12.75 7.23 12.86
N GLY A 87 -13.67 6.26 13.02
CA GLY A 87 -14.97 6.26 12.33
C GLY A 87 -14.86 5.97 10.83
N TRP A 88 -13.78 5.33 10.39
CA TRP A 88 -13.58 5.01 8.97
C TRP A 88 -14.28 3.71 8.59
N SER A 89 -14.84 3.66 7.39
CA SER A 89 -15.21 2.39 6.76
C SER A 89 -13.93 1.70 6.30
N PHE A 90 -13.74 0.42 6.66
CA PHE A 90 -12.49 -0.26 6.33
C PHE A 90 -12.66 -1.71 5.88
N GLU A 91 -11.72 -2.15 5.05
CA GLU A 91 -11.49 -3.55 4.72
C GLU A 91 -10.12 -3.98 5.25
N VAL A 92 -10.06 -5.15 5.90
CA VAL A 92 -8.79 -5.74 6.32
C VAL A 92 -8.30 -6.71 5.26
N ILE A 93 -7.16 -6.41 4.66
CA ILE A 93 -6.44 -7.33 3.77
C ILE A 93 -5.27 -7.91 4.56
N SER A 94 -5.11 -9.23 4.50
CA SER A 94 -3.98 -9.90 5.15
C SER A 94 -3.29 -10.87 4.22
N ASP A 95 -1.98 -10.97 4.33
CA ASP A 95 -1.20 -11.98 3.63
C ASP A 95 -0.33 -12.80 4.57
N LEU A 96 -0.05 -14.01 4.11
CA LEU A 96 0.82 -14.96 4.76
C LEU A 96 1.99 -15.27 3.85
N GLY A 97 3.20 -14.97 4.32
CA GLY A 97 4.43 -15.22 3.61
C GLY A 97 5.42 -14.05 3.66
N SER A 98 6.61 -14.34 3.15
CA SER A 98 7.76 -13.45 3.02
C SER A 98 7.43 -12.01 2.64
N GLY A 99 8.13 -11.07 3.27
CA GLY A 99 8.16 -9.66 2.85
C GLY A 99 8.86 -9.44 1.50
N LEU A 100 9.56 -10.44 0.97
CA LEU A 100 10.22 -10.45 -0.34
C LEU A 100 9.29 -10.98 -1.45
N ASN A 101 8.12 -11.52 -1.10
CA ASN A 101 7.18 -12.05 -2.07
C ASN A 101 6.21 -10.97 -2.59
N TYR A 102 6.44 -10.52 -3.82
CA TYR A 102 5.59 -9.53 -4.49
C TYR A 102 4.30 -10.11 -5.10
N ARG A 103 4.12 -11.44 -5.11
CA ARG A 103 2.98 -12.12 -5.75
C ARG A 103 1.88 -12.55 -4.77
N LYS A 104 1.92 -12.07 -3.53
CA LYS A 104 0.91 -12.40 -2.51
C LYS A 104 -0.47 -11.86 -2.94
N LYS A 105 -1.52 -12.64 -2.68
CA LYS A 105 -2.87 -12.35 -3.18
C LYS A 105 -3.42 -11.05 -2.60
N GLY A 106 -3.21 -10.80 -1.31
CA GLY A 106 -3.62 -9.57 -0.64
C GLY A 106 -2.90 -8.35 -1.19
N LEU A 107 -1.58 -8.43 -1.38
CA LEU A 107 -0.79 -7.34 -1.98
C LEU A 107 -1.23 -7.02 -3.40
N ILE A 108 -1.45 -8.05 -4.24
CA ILE A 108 -1.96 -7.84 -5.61
C ILE A 108 -3.34 -7.18 -5.56
N LYS A 109 -4.21 -7.61 -4.64
CA LYS A 109 -5.53 -6.99 -4.44
C LYS A 109 -5.40 -5.53 -4.04
N LEU A 110 -4.56 -5.22 -3.05
CA LEU A 110 -4.29 -3.85 -2.60
C LEU A 110 -3.82 -2.96 -3.75
N ILE A 111 -2.82 -3.40 -4.52
CA ILE A 111 -2.30 -2.64 -5.67
C ILE A 111 -3.40 -2.39 -6.70
N LYS A 112 -4.23 -3.39 -7.01
CA LYS A 112 -5.37 -3.21 -7.93
C LYS A 112 -6.36 -2.18 -7.41
N LEU A 113 -6.69 -2.21 -6.12
CA LEU A 113 -7.61 -1.25 -5.52
C LEU A 113 -7.04 0.18 -5.56
N ILE A 114 -5.75 0.36 -5.25
CA ILE A 114 -5.05 1.65 -5.36
C ILE A 114 -5.08 2.16 -6.80
N CYS A 115 -4.64 1.34 -7.77
CA CYS A 115 -4.62 1.73 -9.19
C CYS A 115 -6.02 1.95 -9.78
N SER A 116 -7.07 1.44 -9.14
CA SER A 116 -8.47 1.69 -9.52
C SER A 116 -9.05 2.92 -8.82
N GLU A 117 -8.24 3.68 -8.08
CA GLU A 117 -8.63 4.87 -7.31
C GLU A 117 -9.72 4.58 -6.26
N GLN A 118 -9.85 3.33 -5.79
CA GLN A 118 -10.89 2.92 -4.83
C GLN A 118 -10.44 3.06 -3.36
N VAL A 119 -9.15 3.26 -3.11
CA VAL A 119 -8.58 3.31 -1.77
C VAL A 119 -8.32 4.76 -1.39
N GLU A 120 -9.02 5.25 -0.38
CA GLU A 120 -8.76 6.57 0.20
C GLU A 120 -7.52 6.54 1.07
N ARG A 121 -7.39 5.48 1.88
CA ARG A 121 -6.38 5.39 2.92
C ARG A 121 -5.86 3.98 3.05
N LEU A 122 -4.54 3.82 3.12
CA LEU A 122 -3.85 2.60 3.48
C LEU A 122 -3.33 2.72 4.91
N VAL A 123 -3.75 1.82 5.80
CA VAL A 123 -3.31 1.77 7.19
C VAL A 123 -2.41 0.57 7.43
N LEU A 124 -1.25 0.83 8.02
CA LEU A 124 -0.23 -0.15 8.35
C LEU A 124 0.19 -0.01 9.82
N THR A 125 0.63 -1.09 10.44
CA THR A 125 1.30 -1.01 11.74
C THR A 125 2.72 -0.47 11.59
N HIS A 126 3.49 -1.00 10.62
CA HIS A 126 4.84 -0.56 10.25
C HIS A 126 5.09 -0.69 8.74
N LYS A 127 6.09 0.04 8.23
CA LYS A 127 6.47 0.06 6.79
C LYS A 127 6.87 -1.31 6.23
N ASP A 128 7.53 -2.13 7.05
CA ASP A 128 8.03 -3.45 6.68
C ASP A 128 6.94 -4.54 6.66
N ARG A 129 5.77 -4.25 7.22
CA ARG A 129 4.61 -5.16 7.19
C ARG A 129 3.99 -5.23 5.80
N LEU A 130 4.19 -4.23 4.95
CA LEU A 130 3.77 -4.29 3.55
C LEU A 130 4.69 -5.23 2.74
N LEU A 131 5.96 -4.85 2.65
CA LEU A 131 7.05 -5.56 1.99
C LEU A 131 8.36 -5.24 2.74
N ARG A 132 9.35 -6.13 2.61
CA ARG A 132 10.67 -5.88 3.22
C ARG A 132 11.48 -4.87 2.40
N PHE A 133 11.41 -4.99 1.08
CA PHE A 133 11.94 -4.02 0.13
C PHE A 133 10.85 -3.59 -0.85
N GLY A 134 10.95 -2.37 -1.38
CA GLY A 134 10.00 -1.88 -2.36
C GLY A 134 8.69 -1.34 -1.78
N SER A 135 8.53 -1.23 -0.46
CA SER A 135 7.39 -0.51 0.14
C SER A 135 7.31 0.93 -0.35
N ASP A 136 8.46 1.59 -0.56
CA ASP A 136 8.50 2.96 -1.09
C ASP A 136 7.90 3.05 -2.50
N LEU A 137 8.04 2.02 -3.34
CA LEU A 137 7.40 2.01 -4.66
C LEU A 137 5.88 1.97 -4.52
N ILE A 138 5.35 1.24 -3.54
CA ILE A 138 3.91 1.21 -3.27
C ILE A 138 3.45 2.54 -2.69
N PHE A 139 4.25 3.19 -1.83
CA PHE A 139 3.92 4.52 -1.31
C PHE A 139 3.92 5.59 -2.39
N THR A 140 4.86 5.54 -3.35
CA THR A 140 4.81 6.40 -4.54
C THR A 140 3.55 6.14 -5.37
N LEU A 141 3.11 4.88 -5.51
CA LEU A 141 1.81 4.60 -6.14
C LEU A 141 0.66 5.21 -5.34
N CYS A 142 0.65 5.08 -4.02
CA CYS A 142 -0.35 5.72 -3.17
C CYS A 142 -0.38 7.25 -3.39
N GLU A 143 0.77 7.91 -3.45
CA GLU A 143 0.86 9.35 -3.75
C GLU A 143 0.27 9.69 -5.13
N ILE A 144 0.63 8.92 -6.16
CA ILE A 144 0.12 9.12 -7.54
C ILE A 144 -1.40 8.97 -7.61
N PHE A 145 -1.97 8.02 -6.86
CA PHE A 145 -3.40 7.72 -6.85
C PHE A 145 -4.15 8.39 -5.68
N ALA A 146 -3.54 9.38 -5.02
CA ALA A 146 -4.11 10.14 -3.91
C ALA A 146 -4.65 9.27 -2.74
N THR A 147 -4.00 8.14 -2.48
CA THR A 147 -4.22 7.30 -1.30
C THR A 147 -3.35 7.79 -0.15
N GLU A 148 -3.96 8.16 0.97
CA GLU A 148 -3.26 8.53 2.20
C GLU A 148 -2.62 7.30 2.86
N VAL A 149 -1.35 7.36 3.25
CA VAL A 149 -0.69 6.27 3.98
C VAL A 149 -0.58 6.64 5.46
N VAL A 150 -1.18 5.83 6.33
CA VAL A 150 -1.14 6.00 7.79
C VAL A 150 -0.38 4.84 8.42
N ILE A 151 0.67 5.16 9.18
CA ILE A 151 1.46 4.17 9.92
C ILE A 151 1.19 4.38 11.40
N ILE A 152 0.60 3.38 12.06
CA ILE A 152 0.20 3.45 13.47
C ILE A 152 1.44 3.44 14.39
N ASN A 153 2.57 2.90 13.92
CA ASN A 153 3.85 2.85 14.64
C ASN A 153 3.66 2.46 16.11
N ARG A 154 3.15 1.25 16.34
CA ARG A 154 3.20 0.66 17.67
C ARG A 154 4.62 0.22 17.94
N SER A 155 5.37 1.00 18.69
CA SER A 155 6.56 0.50 19.37
C SER A 155 6.15 -0.60 20.35
N GLU A 156 6.09 -1.84 19.90
CA GLU A 156 5.91 -3.03 20.74
C GLU A 156 7.10 -3.98 20.47
N ASP A 157 8.09 -3.88 21.36
CA ASP A 157 8.90 -4.97 21.95
C ASP A 157 9.76 -5.90 21.10
N SER A 158 10.05 -5.59 19.83
CA SER A 158 11.12 -6.31 19.10
C SER A 158 12.25 -5.37 18.68
N THR A 159 13.48 -5.75 19.00
CA THR A 159 14.64 -4.95 18.59
C THR A 159 14.69 -4.90 17.06
N PHE A 160 15.24 -3.82 16.51
CA PHE A 160 15.45 -3.71 15.05
C PHE A 160 16.20 -4.94 14.49
N GLU A 161 17.08 -5.53 15.30
CA GLU A 161 17.85 -6.73 15.00
C GLU A 161 16.97 -7.98 14.87
N GLU A 162 16.03 -8.20 15.81
CA GLU A 162 15.07 -9.31 15.76
C GLU A 162 14.14 -9.25 14.56
N VAL A 163 13.81 -8.03 14.10
CA VAL A 163 12.95 -7.81 12.93
C VAL A 163 13.71 -8.06 11.62
N LEU A 164 15.01 -7.75 11.56
CA LEU A 164 15.82 -7.78 10.34
C LEU A 164 16.49 -9.14 10.07
N ALA A 165 16.93 -9.84 11.13
CA ALA A 165 17.63 -11.12 10.99
C ALA A 165 16.83 -12.17 10.18
N PRO A 166 15.51 -12.35 10.38
CA PRO A 166 14.72 -13.30 9.60
C PRO A 166 14.73 -12.99 8.10
N ASP A 167 14.75 -11.72 7.69
CA ASP A 167 14.75 -11.38 6.27
C ASP A 167 16.11 -11.53 5.64
N VAL A 168 17.20 -11.25 6.37
CA VAL A 168 18.55 -11.50 5.88
C VAL A 168 18.73 -12.99 5.61
N ILE A 169 18.26 -13.85 6.52
CA ILE A 169 18.25 -15.31 6.30
C ILE A 169 17.43 -15.65 5.06
N GLU A 170 16.28 -15.01 4.87
CA GLU A 170 15.40 -15.28 3.73
C GLU A 170 16.02 -14.85 2.38
N ILE A 171 16.70 -13.70 2.34
CA ILE A 171 17.50 -13.26 1.20
C ILE A 171 18.58 -14.29 0.90
N ILE A 172 19.42 -14.63 1.88
CA ILE A 172 20.55 -15.54 1.66
C ILE A 172 20.05 -16.94 1.26
N THR A 173 18.93 -17.40 1.83
CA THR A 173 18.29 -18.67 1.45
C THR A 173 17.84 -18.64 -0.01
N ALA A 174 17.22 -17.54 -0.47
CA ALA A 174 16.81 -17.39 -1.87
C ALA A 174 18.02 -17.36 -2.83
N PHE A 175 19.10 -16.67 -2.46
CA PHE A 175 20.34 -16.63 -3.24
C PHE A 175 21.03 -18.00 -3.27
N SER A 176 21.16 -18.66 -2.12
CA SER A 176 21.80 -19.98 -2.00
C SER A 176 21.03 -21.05 -2.78
N ALA A 177 19.69 -21.01 -2.75
CA ALA A 177 18.86 -21.91 -3.55
C ALA A 177 19.05 -21.71 -5.07
N ARG A 178 19.28 -20.46 -5.50
CA ARG A 178 19.52 -20.13 -6.91
C ARG A 178 20.95 -20.47 -7.35
N LEU A 179 21.93 -20.31 -6.48
CA LEU A 179 23.35 -20.59 -6.76
C LEU A 179 23.68 -22.08 -6.74
N TYR A 180 23.16 -22.82 -5.76
CA TYR A 180 23.54 -24.21 -5.52
C TYR A 180 22.41 -25.20 -5.80
N GLY A 181 21.22 -24.73 -6.19
CA GLY A 181 20.03 -25.55 -6.32
C GLY A 181 19.35 -25.81 -4.97
N SER A 182 18.01 -25.76 -4.95
CA SER A 182 17.21 -25.84 -3.72
C SER A 182 17.39 -27.13 -2.91
N ARG A 183 17.83 -28.23 -3.55
CA ARG A 183 18.03 -29.55 -2.94
C ARG A 183 19.50 -29.95 -2.72
N SER A 184 20.47 -29.08 -3.01
CA SER A 184 21.88 -29.47 -2.80
C SER A 184 22.23 -29.49 -1.30
N SER A 185 23.09 -30.43 -0.90
CA SER A 185 23.57 -30.51 0.49
C SER A 185 24.30 -29.23 0.90
N LYS A 186 24.98 -28.57 -0.04
CA LYS A 186 25.69 -27.31 0.17
C LYS A 186 24.74 -26.17 0.51
N ASN A 187 23.57 -26.09 -0.13
CA ASN A 187 22.52 -25.14 0.23
C ASN A 187 21.98 -25.41 1.64
N GLN A 188 21.73 -26.68 1.99
CA GLN A 188 21.24 -27.06 3.32
C GLN A 188 22.23 -26.69 4.43
N GLN A 189 23.54 -26.91 4.22
CA GLN A 189 24.58 -26.51 5.16
C GLN A 189 24.64 -24.99 5.39
N ILE A 190 24.60 -24.20 4.31
CA ILE A 190 24.64 -22.73 4.41
C ILE A 190 23.41 -22.21 5.16
N VAL A 191 22.22 -22.71 4.82
CA VAL A 191 20.98 -22.31 5.50
C VAL A 191 21.01 -22.68 6.98
N GLN A 192 21.56 -23.85 7.33
CA GLN A 192 21.68 -24.30 8.71
C GLN A 192 22.64 -23.43 9.52
N GLN A 193 23.83 -23.12 8.98
CA GLN A 193 24.80 -22.24 9.61
C GLN A 193 24.24 -20.83 9.84
N LEU A 194 23.46 -20.31 8.89
CA LEU A 194 22.84 -18.99 9.03
C LEU A 194 21.75 -18.96 10.09
N LYS A 195 20.99 -20.05 10.24
CA LYS A 195 20.02 -20.19 11.34
C LYS A 195 20.72 -20.21 12.69
N GLU A 196 21.82 -20.95 12.81
CA GLU A 196 22.61 -21.02 14.04
C GLU A 196 23.19 -19.65 14.42
N VAL A 197 23.73 -18.90 13.45
CA VAL A 197 24.21 -17.52 13.68
C VAL A 197 23.05 -16.60 14.07
N ALA A 198 21.89 -16.72 13.43
CA ALA A 198 20.73 -15.89 13.78
C ALA A 198 20.16 -16.20 15.16
N ASP A 199 20.20 -17.45 15.60
CA ASP A 199 19.77 -17.84 16.95
C ASP A 199 20.77 -17.39 18.02
N GLN A 200 22.05 -17.18 17.68
CA GLN A 200 23.06 -16.57 18.57
C GLN A 200 22.94 -15.04 18.69
N LEU A 201 22.19 -14.39 17.78
CA LEU A 201 21.98 -12.94 17.76
C LEU A 201 20.69 -12.51 18.47
N LYS A 202 19.91 -13.47 18.99
CA LYS A 202 18.76 -13.23 19.89
C LYS A 202 19.25 -13.15 21.34
#